data_AF-A0A1F9MR69-F1
#
_entry.id   AF-A0A1F9MR69-F1
#
_cell.length_a   1.000
_cell.length_b   1.000
_cell.length_c   1.000
_cell.angle_alpha   90.00
_cell.angle_beta   90.00
_cell.angle_gamma   90.00
#
_symmetry.space_group_name_H-M   'P 1'
#
loop_
_entity.id
_entity.type
_entity.pdbx_description
1 polymer ?
#
loop_
_entity_poly.entity_id
_entity_poly.type
_entity_poly.pdbx_seq_one_letter_code
_entity_poly.pdbx_strand_id
1 'polypeptide(L)'
;MGSVPGCSKKAKQTNKDELRAEYVKSDFPTGLVRGKYSGRMHNSSNIVVLRPEVAEAFPNEEAVNSALLSLIKLAQQITPVGKCEINGDKKMQAT
;
A
#
# COMPACT_ATOMS: atom_id res chain seq x y z
N MET A 1 -61.75 14.45 0.61
CA MET A 1 -61.28 13.38 1.53
C MET A 1 -60.74 12.26 0.65
N GLY A 2 -59.46 11.93 0.76
CA GLY A 2 -58.83 10.86 -0.04
C GLY A 2 -57.32 11.05 -0.15
N SER A 3 -56.62 10.84 0.98
CA SER A 3 -55.17 10.95 1.09
C SER A 3 -54.46 9.76 0.43
N VAL A 4 -53.51 10.09 -0.46
CA VAL A 4 -52.34 9.39 -1.02
C VAL A 4 -52.05 7.95 -0.54
N PRO A 5 -51.84 6.97 -1.46
CA PRO A 5 -51.21 5.71 -1.11
C PRO A 5 -49.70 5.71 -1.42
N GLY A 6 -48.92 5.36 -0.39
CA GLY A 6 -47.78 4.44 -0.54
C GLY A 6 -46.47 5.00 -1.07
N CYS A 7 -45.71 5.68 -0.20
CA CYS A 7 -44.26 5.85 -0.35
C CYS A 7 -43.59 4.46 -0.38
N SER A 8 -42.91 4.16 -1.48
CA SER A 8 -42.07 2.99 -1.65
C SER A 8 -40.86 3.08 -0.71
N LYS A 9 -40.82 2.26 0.34
CA LYS A 9 -39.59 2.02 1.09
C LYS A 9 -38.66 1.17 0.22
N LYS A 10 -37.88 1.83 -0.65
CA LYS A 10 -36.70 1.18 -1.24
C LYS A 10 -35.66 1.04 -0.14
N ALA A 11 -35.42 -0.19 0.29
CA ALA A 11 -34.26 -0.53 1.10
C ALA A 11 -33.02 -0.05 0.33
N LYS A 12 -32.28 0.89 0.91
CA LYS A 12 -31.05 1.42 0.33
C LYS A 12 -30.03 0.30 0.37
N GLN A 13 -29.92 -0.45 -0.71
CA GLN A 13 -28.79 -1.32 -0.97
C GLN A 13 -27.57 -0.40 -1.07
N THR A 14 -26.83 -0.27 0.02
CA THR A 14 -25.56 0.44 0.00
C THR A 14 -24.60 -0.45 -0.77
N ASN A 15 -24.48 -0.19 -2.07
CA ASN A 15 -23.34 -0.66 -2.85
C ASN A 15 -22.11 -0.06 -2.16
N LYS A 16 -21.41 -0.87 -1.37
CA LYS A 16 -20.34 -0.40 -0.47
C LYS A 16 -19.14 0.16 -1.24
N ASP A 17 -19.09 -0.07 -2.55
CA ASP A 17 -18.00 0.30 -3.45
C ASP A 17 -18.32 1.51 -4.36
N GLU A 18 -19.51 2.12 -4.29
CA GLU A 18 -19.82 3.30 -5.10
C GLU A 18 -19.45 4.60 -4.38
N LEU A 19 -18.63 5.44 -5.03
CA LEU A 19 -18.31 6.79 -4.58
C LEU A 19 -19.55 7.70 -4.71
N ARG A 20 -19.84 8.49 -3.68
CA ARG A 20 -20.91 9.51 -3.73
C ARG A 20 -20.51 10.67 -4.64
N ALA A 21 -21.51 11.31 -5.26
CA ALA A 21 -21.31 12.50 -6.08
C ALA A 21 -20.68 13.66 -5.30
N GLU A 22 -21.10 13.84 -4.04
CA GLU A 22 -20.58 14.89 -3.16
C GLU A 22 -20.52 14.42 -1.70
N TYR A 23 -19.62 15.03 -0.93
CA TYR A 23 -19.46 14.82 0.51
C TYR A 23 -19.69 16.12 1.26
N VAL A 24 -20.42 16.07 2.36
CA VAL A 24 -20.64 17.20 3.26
C VAL A 24 -19.88 17.01 4.57
N LYS A 25 -19.51 18.11 5.25
CA LYS A 25 -18.74 18.04 6.52
C LYS A 25 -19.45 17.22 7.60
N SER A 26 -20.78 17.24 7.61
CA SER A 26 -21.62 16.44 8.52
C SER A 26 -21.53 14.93 8.28
N ASP A 27 -21.05 14.47 7.12
CA ASP A 27 -20.78 13.05 6.86
C ASP A 27 -19.59 12.53 7.70
N PHE A 28 -18.76 13.42 8.24
CA PHE A 28 -17.60 13.08 9.06
C PHE A 28 -17.86 13.49 10.52
N PRO A 29 -18.65 12.73 11.29
CA PRO A 29 -19.06 13.11 12.65
C PRO A 29 -17.89 13.21 13.63
N THR A 30 -16.81 12.46 13.38
CA THR A 30 -15.57 12.51 14.17
C THR A 30 -14.59 13.58 13.66
N GLY A 31 -14.98 14.36 12.65
CA GLY A 31 -14.13 15.36 11.99
C GLY A 31 -13.13 14.77 10.99
N LEU A 32 -12.33 15.66 10.39
CA LEU A 32 -11.25 15.33 9.45
C LEU A 32 -9.92 15.30 10.21
N VAL A 33 -9.41 14.10 10.50
CA VAL A 33 -8.14 13.91 11.20
C VAL A 33 -7.00 13.75 10.19
N ARG A 34 -6.01 14.65 10.26
CA ARG A 34 -4.78 14.54 9.45
C ARG A 34 -4.06 13.24 9.82
N GLY A 35 -3.70 12.45 8.81
CA GLY A 35 -2.92 11.22 9.03
C GLY A 35 -3.73 10.00 9.49
N LYS A 36 -5.07 10.02 9.47
CA LYS A 36 -5.94 8.89 9.85
C LYS A 36 -5.54 7.54 9.22
N TYR A 37 -5.03 7.57 7.99
CA TYR A 37 -4.58 6.37 7.26
C TYR A 37 -3.07 6.36 6.97
N SER A 38 -2.30 7.24 7.59
CA SER A 38 -0.85 7.36 7.35
C SER A 38 -0.11 6.05 7.63
N GLY A 39 -0.42 5.38 8.75
CA GLY A 39 0.18 4.09 9.10
C GLY A 39 -0.17 2.97 8.13
N ARG A 40 -1.42 2.90 7.65
CA ARG A 40 -1.81 1.91 6.62
C ARG A 40 -1.05 2.19 5.31
N MET A 41 -0.95 3.46 4.93
CA MET A 41 -0.22 3.85 3.73
C MET A 41 1.25 3.46 3.82
N HIS A 42 1.90 3.69 4.96
CA HIS A 42 3.30 3.33 5.17
C HIS A 42 3.57 1.82 5.00
N ASN A 43 2.63 0.97 5.42
CA ASN A 43 2.80 -0.48 5.31
C ASN A 43 2.61 -1.01 3.88
N SER A 44 1.89 -0.27 3.03
CA SER A 44 1.55 -0.70 1.67
C SER A 44 2.11 0.20 0.57
N SER A 45 2.95 1.18 0.91
CA SER A 45 3.54 2.10 -0.07
C SER A 45 4.99 1.73 -0.35
N ASN A 46 5.42 2.06 -1.57
CA ASN A 46 6.82 1.94 -1.99
C ASN A 46 7.64 3.20 -1.64
N ILE A 47 7.14 4.09 -0.78
CA ILE A 47 7.80 5.36 -0.46
C ILE A 47 8.50 5.23 0.90
N VAL A 48 9.82 5.26 0.89
CA VAL A 48 10.67 5.18 2.09
C VAL A 48 11.37 6.51 2.29
N VAL A 49 11.21 7.11 3.47
CA VAL A 49 11.94 8.34 3.84
C VAL A 49 13.34 7.95 4.30
N LEU A 50 14.34 8.36 3.55
CA LEU A 50 15.75 8.16 3.91
C LEU A 50 16.18 9.15 4.99
N ARG A 51 17.19 8.76 5.77
CA ARG A 51 17.90 9.71 6.65
C ARG A 51 18.53 10.82 5.80
N PRO A 52 18.59 12.06 6.28
CA PRO A 52 19.05 13.21 5.49
C PRO A 52 20.47 13.00 4.93
N GLU A 53 21.39 12.47 5.74
CA GLU A 53 22.76 12.14 5.32
C GLU A 53 22.81 11.17 4.13
N VAL A 54 21.88 10.20 4.09
CA VAL A 54 21.80 9.21 3.00
C VAL A 54 21.15 9.81 1.77
N ALA A 55 20.14 10.68 1.95
CA ALA A 55 19.50 11.39 0.85
C ALA A 55 20.45 12.39 0.17
N GLU A 56 21.34 13.03 0.93
CA GLU A 56 22.40 13.89 0.40
C GLU A 56 23.44 13.11 -0.39
N ALA A 57 23.85 11.93 0.10
CA ALA A 57 24.79 11.06 -0.60
C ALA A 57 24.18 10.40 -1.84
N PHE A 58 22.88 10.10 -1.82
CA PHE A 58 22.17 9.41 -2.89
C PHE A 58 20.91 10.18 -3.31
N PRO A 59 21.05 11.16 -4.20
CA PRO A 59 19.93 12.01 -4.62
C PRO A 59 18.93 11.31 -5.56
N ASN A 60 19.31 10.19 -6.20
CA ASN A 60 18.46 9.48 -7.16
C ASN A 60 18.39 7.96 -6.86
N GLU A 61 17.31 7.31 -7.31
CA GLU A 61 17.09 5.87 -7.15
C GLU A 61 18.14 5.03 -7.88
N GLU A 62 18.62 5.48 -9.04
CA GLU A 62 19.67 4.79 -9.80
C GLU A 62 20.99 4.72 -9.02
N ALA A 63 21.33 5.80 -8.29
CA ALA A 63 22.53 5.85 -7.46
C ALA A 63 22.44 4.88 -6.28
N VAL A 64 21.27 4.78 -5.64
CA VAL A 64 21.02 3.80 -4.56
C VAL A 64 21.13 2.38 -5.09
N ASN A 65 20.39 2.07 -6.15
CA ASN A 65 20.31 0.72 -6.68
C ASN A 65 21.66 0.23 -7.22
N SER A 66 22.40 1.08 -7.92
CA SER A 66 23.74 0.74 -8.40
C SER A 66 24.72 0.46 -7.25
N ALA A 67 24.69 1.24 -6.17
CA ALA A 67 25.51 1.00 -4.99
C ALA A 67 25.18 -0.34 -4.31
N LEU A 68 23.90 -0.63 -4.09
CA LEU A 68 23.45 -1.89 -3.48
C LEU A 68 23.79 -3.10 -4.36
N LEU A 69 23.59 -3.01 -5.67
CA LEU A 69 23.97 -4.07 -6.61
C LEU A 69 25.48 -4.30 -6.62
N SER A 70 26.27 -3.25 -6.50
CA SER A 70 27.73 -3.36 -6.43
C SER A 70 28.17 -4.06 -5.14
N LEU A 71 27.53 -3.73 -4.02
CA LEU A 71 27.76 -4.41 -2.74
C LEU A 71 27.40 -5.90 -2.80
N ILE A 72 26.27 -6.25 -3.43
CA ILE A 72 25.88 -7.67 -3.63
C ILE A 72 26.94 -8.43 -4.43
N LYS A 73 27.43 -7.84 -5.53
CA LYS A 73 28.51 -8.45 -6.34
C LYS A 73 29.78 -8.65 -5.54
N LEU A 74 30.18 -7.65 -4.75
CA LEU A 74 31.36 -7.76 -3.87
C LEU A 74 31.15 -8.84 -2.80
N ALA A 75 29.98 -8.88 -2.16
CA ALA A 75 29.65 -9.91 -1.18
C ALA A 75 29.76 -11.31 -1.78
N GLN A 76 29.23 -11.54 -3.00
CA GLN A 76 29.34 -12.81 -3.71
C GLN A 76 30.79 -13.21 -4.03
N GLN A 77 31.68 -12.24 -4.24
CA GLN A 77 33.09 -12.50 -4.50
C GLN A 77 33.89 -12.79 -3.22
N ILE A 78 33.54 -12.11 -2.13
CA ILE A 78 34.27 -12.17 -0.86
C ILE A 78 33.82 -13.37 -0.01
N THR A 79 32.55 -13.77 -0.13
CA THR A 79 32.02 -14.94 0.57
C THR A 79 31.95 -16.13 -0.38
N PRO A 80 32.65 -17.26 -0.10
CA PRO A 80 32.39 -18.51 -0.80
C PRO A 80 31.05 -19.05 -0.29
N VAL A 81 29.93 -18.53 -0.81
CA VAL A 81 28.60 -18.95 -0.37
C VAL A 81 28.29 -20.28 -1.01
N GLY A 82 28.42 -21.35 -0.21
CA GLY A 82 27.57 -22.52 -0.34
C GLY A 82 26.12 -22.04 -0.42
N LYS A 83 25.49 -22.34 -1.53
CA LYS A 83 24.13 -21.95 -1.94
C LYS A 83 23.17 -21.90 -0.74
N CYS A 84 22.73 -20.71 -0.34
CA CYS A 84 21.47 -20.58 0.39
C CYS A 84 20.34 -20.64 -0.64
N GLU A 85 19.95 -21.86 -1.00
CA GLU A 85 18.75 -22.13 -1.77
C GLU A 85 17.55 -21.66 -0.95
N ILE A 86 16.99 -20.50 -1.31
CA ILE A 86 15.61 -20.17 -0.92
C ILE A 86 14.68 -21.05 -1.76
N ASN A 87 14.54 -22.30 -1.35
CA ASN A 87 13.53 -23.21 -1.87
C ASN A 87 12.15 -22.62 -1.58
N GLY A 88 11.56 -21.96 -2.58
CA GLY A 88 10.13 -21.76 -2.65
C GLY A 88 9.52 -23.02 -3.26
N ASP A 89 9.04 -23.92 -2.40
CA ASP A 89 8.38 -25.17 -2.76
C ASP A 89 7.33 -24.98 -3.87
N LYS A 90 7.65 -25.45 -5.08
CA LYS A 90 6.64 -25.83 -6.08
C LYS A 90 6.53 -27.35 -6.09
N LYS A 91 5.93 -27.93 -5.04
CA LYS A 91 5.29 -29.25 -5.13
C LYS A 91 3.86 -29.00 -5.59
N MET A 92 3.53 -29.26 -6.86
CA MET A 92 3.10 -30.56 -7.35
C MET A 92 1.92 -31.11 -6.55
N GLN A 93 0.71 -30.92 -7.09
CA GLN A 93 -0.28 -31.99 -7.11
C GLN A 93 -0.83 -32.08 -8.53
N ALA A 94 -0.48 -33.18 -9.19
CA ALA A 94 -1.16 -33.70 -10.35
C ALA A 94 -2.27 -34.62 -9.85
N THR A 95 -3.51 -34.37 -10.25
CA THR A 95 -4.56 -35.39 -10.44
C THR A 95 -5.54 -34.83 -11.45
#